data_AF-A0A2V7KZK7-F1
#
_entry.id   AF-A0A2V7KZK7-F1
#
_cell.length_a   1.000
_cell.length_b   1.000
_cell.length_c   1.000
_cell.angle_alpha   90.00
_cell.angle_beta   90.00
_cell.angle_gamma   90.00
#
_symmetry.space_group_name_H-M   'P 1'
#
loop_
_entity.id
_entity.type
_entity.pdbx_description
1 polymer ?
#
loop_
_entity_poly.entity_id
_entity_poly.type
_entity_poly.pdbx_seq_one_letter_code
_entity_poly.pdbx_strand_id
1 'polypeptide(L)'
;MKRLLPYLACAGLLAACSDAGSVNPDAIPAEEIVAVRMALDSAFLHDTTLDASFTGDSGLYALMSALVFPFVDRATRVVQGADTMRVVGIEFDIDATQGGAHVVSNLTAVLAWKGYNATSRTMDSVFFLIGSGRAPVSDTLWERFTLDTAGTGTGFVIHQASDSTVTKWLTRGGHLHTTSSSYGSSQGNSSFSVAHGTLSGEYMLTAKLVPDSSTMVTTALDFGSGTQAIKEKIRGTIP
;
A
#
# COMPACT_ATOMS: atom_id res chain seq x y z
N MET A 1 -8.13 10.86 -11.65
CA MET A 1 -8.30 10.09 -10.40
C MET A 1 -9.75 10.06 -9.88
N LYS A 2 -10.48 11.18 -9.71
CA LYS A 2 -11.90 11.21 -9.27
C LYS A 2 -12.87 10.22 -9.96
N ARG A 3 -12.66 9.95 -11.26
CA ARG A 3 -13.51 9.04 -12.05
C ARG A 3 -13.01 7.59 -12.10
N LEU A 4 -11.77 7.32 -11.68
CA LEU A 4 -11.21 5.96 -11.57
C LEU A 4 -11.76 5.24 -10.34
N LEU A 5 -11.91 5.97 -9.23
CA LEU A 5 -12.41 5.52 -7.93
C LEU A 5 -13.54 4.46 -7.94
N PRO A 6 -14.68 4.64 -8.64
CA PRO A 6 -15.75 3.64 -8.62
C PRO A 6 -15.35 2.32 -9.29
N TYR A 7 -14.50 2.36 -10.33
CA TYR A 7 -14.00 1.16 -10.99
C TYR A 7 -12.92 0.46 -10.16
N LEU A 8 -12.07 1.27 -9.52
CA LEU A 8 -11.10 0.82 -8.53
C LEU A 8 -11.83 0.18 -7.31
N ALA A 9 -13.03 0.64 -6.94
CA ALA A 9 -13.80 0.05 -5.86
C ALA A 9 -14.46 -1.29 -6.27
N CYS A 10 -14.96 -1.39 -7.50
CA CYS A 10 -15.45 -2.67 -8.07
C CYS A 10 -14.34 -3.72 -8.14
N ALA A 11 -13.12 -3.26 -8.38
CA ALA A 11 -11.91 -4.05 -8.38
C ALA A 11 -11.62 -4.70 -7.01
N GLY A 12 -11.64 -3.89 -5.95
CA GLY A 12 -11.56 -4.37 -4.58
C GLY A 12 -12.66 -5.36 -4.19
N LEU A 13 -13.89 -5.16 -4.69
CA LEU A 13 -15.03 -6.06 -4.45
C LEU A 13 -14.84 -7.43 -5.12
N LEU A 14 -14.36 -7.47 -6.37
CA LEU A 14 -14.09 -8.73 -7.07
C LEU A 14 -13.01 -9.57 -6.37
N ALA A 15 -12.01 -8.91 -5.79
CA ALA A 15 -10.98 -9.56 -4.99
C ALA A 15 -11.48 -10.09 -3.65
N ALA A 16 -12.28 -9.32 -2.93
CA ALA A 16 -12.87 -9.77 -1.66
C ALA A 16 -13.79 -11.00 -1.83
N CYS A 17 -14.33 -11.20 -3.03
CA CYS A 17 -15.16 -12.35 -3.39
C CYS A 17 -14.40 -13.52 -4.02
N SER A 18 -13.07 -13.43 -4.26
CA SER A 18 -12.31 -14.51 -4.92
C SER A 18 -12.08 -15.76 -4.06
N ASP A 19 -12.48 -15.71 -2.79
CA ASP A 19 -12.14 -16.70 -1.77
C ASP A 19 -13.35 -17.49 -1.29
N ALA A 20 -13.52 -18.69 -1.86
CA ALA A 20 -14.41 -19.72 -1.34
C ALA A 20 -13.65 -21.02 -0.97
N GLY A 21 -12.32 -20.99 -0.86
CA GLY A 21 -11.50 -22.20 -1.04
C GLY A 21 -10.73 -22.80 0.14
N SER A 22 -10.17 -22.01 1.07
CA SER A 22 -9.27 -22.59 2.09
C SER A 22 -9.14 -21.77 3.36
N VAL A 23 -8.90 -22.46 4.48
CA VAL A 23 -8.59 -21.84 5.77
C VAL A 23 -7.17 -21.28 5.71
N ASN A 24 -7.04 -19.95 5.67
CA ASN A 24 -5.74 -19.27 5.71
C ASN A 24 -5.15 -19.35 7.14
N PRO A 25 -4.03 -20.07 7.37
CA PRO A 25 -3.41 -20.17 8.69
C PRO A 25 -2.84 -18.84 9.19
N ASP A 26 -2.61 -17.88 8.28
CA ASP A 26 -2.15 -16.53 8.60
C ASP A 26 -3.30 -15.51 8.71
N ALA A 27 -4.55 -15.99 8.77
CA ALA A 27 -5.73 -15.15 8.87
C ALA A 27 -5.57 -14.04 9.91
N ILE A 28 -5.79 -12.82 9.44
CA ILE A 28 -5.70 -11.62 10.27
C ILE A 28 -7.04 -11.44 10.98
N PRO A 29 -7.05 -11.30 12.32
CA PRO A 29 -8.27 -10.97 13.05
C PRO A 29 -8.95 -9.75 12.45
N ALA A 30 -10.29 -9.79 12.31
CA ALA A 30 -11.04 -8.68 11.70
C ALA A 30 -10.81 -7.34 12.43
N GLU A 31 -10.64 -7.39 13.74
CA GLU A 31 -10.30 -6.23 14.59
C GLU A 31 -8.91 -5.64 14.28
N GLU A 32 -7.93 -6.48 13.94
CA GLU A 32 -6.61 -6.05 13.51
C GLU A 32 -6.72 -5.33 12.14
N ILE A 33 -7.47 -5.90 11.19
CA ILE A 33 -7.74 -5.28 9.87
C ILE A 33 -8.41 -3.91 10.04
N VAL A 34 -9.40 -3.81 10.93
CA VAL A 34 -10.10 -2.56 11.22
C VAL A 34 -9.14 -1.53 11.82
N ALA A 35 -8.25 -1.93 12.74
CA ALA A 35 -7.26 -1.02 13.31
C ALA A 35 -6.28 -0.48 12.26
N VAL A 36 -5.81 -1.31 11.31
CA VAL A 36 -4.99 -0.83 10.18
C VAL A 36 -5.78 0.20 9.35
N ARG A 37 -7.03 -0.11 9.02
CA ARG A 37 -7.88 0.79 8.22
C ARG A 37 -8.11 2.12 8.94
N MET A 38 -8.43 2.10 10.23
CA MET A 38 -8.62 3.32 11.02
C MET A 38 -7.35 4.17 11.07
N ALA A 39 -6.15 3.56 11.18
CA ALA A 39 -4.90 4.30 11.16
C ALA A 39 -4.64 4.96 9.78
N LEU A 40 -4.90 4.23 8.69
CA LEU A 40 -4.78 4.76 7.33
C LEU A 40 -5.83 5.86 7.05
N ASP A 41 -7.08 5.65 7.45
CA ASP A 41 -8.14 6.65 7.37
C ASP A 41 -7.75 7.91 8.15
N SER A 42 -7.31 7.77 9.40
CA SER A 42 -6.92 8.93 10.22
C SER A 42 -5.73 9.72 9.64
N ALA A 43 -4.89 9.08 8.83
CA ALA A 43 -3.74 9.72 8.21
C ALA A 43 -4.06 10.38 6.87
N PHE A 44 -5.00 9.84 6.10
CA PHE A 44 -5.23 10.21 4.70
C PHE A 44 -6.64 10.73 4.39
N LEU A 45 -7.64 10.38 5.20
CA LEU A 45 -9.01 10.87 5.04
C LEU A 45 -9.09 12.31 5.55
N HIS A 46 -9.32 13.26 4.62
CA HIS A 46 -9.44 14.71 4.87
C HIS A 46 -8.17 15.44 5.34
N ASP A 47 -7.03 14.76 5.45
CA ASP A 47 -5.78 15.34 5.91
C ASP A 47 -4.81 15.61 4.75
N THR A 48 -4.60 16.90 4.44
CA THR A 48 -3.72 17.33 3.33
C THR A 48 -2.28 17.56 3.76
N THR A 49 -1.90 17.29 5.03
CA THR A 49 -0.54 17.61 5.49
C THR A 49 0.49 16.63 4.97
N LEU A 50 0.09 15.36 4.73
CA LEU A 50 0.98 14.32 4.21
C LEU A 50 1.33 14.51 2.73
N ASP A 51 0.46 15.16 1.95
CA ASP A 51 0.75 15.53 0.58
C ASP A 51 -0.14 16.71 0.15
N ALA A 52 0.43 17.92 0.18
CA ALA A 52 -0.28 19.13 -0.23
C ALA A 52 -0.50 19.20 -1.76
N SER A 53 0.24 18.43 -2.55
CA SER A 53 0.14 18.40 -4.01
C SER A 53 -0.91 17.39 -4.51
N PHE A 54 -1.22 16.37 -3.70
CA PHE A 54 -2.38 15.51 -3.88
C PHE A 54 -3.62 16.17 -3.27
N THR A 55 -4.39 16.87 -4.10
CA THR A 55 -5.64 17.51 -3.67
C THR A 55 -6.58 16.47 -3.04
N GLY A 56 -7.03 16.74 -1.81
CA GLY A 56 -7.86 15.86 -0.98
C GLY A 56 -9.07 15.20 -1.66
N ASP A 57 -9.59 14.19 -0.97
CA ASP A 57 -10.68 13.29 -1.32
C ASP A 57 -10.51 12.45 -2.61
N SER A 58 -9.40 12.57 -3.35
CA SER A 58 -9.45 12.10 -4.75
C SER A 58 -8.20 11.53 -5.39
N GLY A 59 -7.11 11.31 -4.66
CA GLY A 59 -5.92 10.69 -5.24
C GLY A 59 -5.36 9.52 -4.44
N LEU A 60 -4.60 9.77 -3.37
CA LEU A 60 -3.86 8.73 -2.66
C LEU A 60 -4.77 7.88 -1.78
N TYR A 61 -5.58 8.53 -0.93
CA TYR A 61 -6.61 7.83 -0.15
C TYR A 61 -7.58 7.05 -1.03
N ALA A 62 -7.97 7.66 -2.16
CA ALA A 62 -8.81 7.06 -3.18
C ALA A 62 -8.19 5.80 -3.81
N LEU A 63 -6.90 5.85 -4.13
CA LEU A 63 -6.13 4.72 -4.62
C LEU A 63 -6.01 3.64 -3.54
N MET A 64 -5.66 4.00 -2.31
CA MET A 64 -5.48 3.08 -1.19
C MET A 64 -6.78 2.38 -0.78
N SER A 65 -7.88 3.14 -0.65
CA SER A 65 -9.19 2.60 -0.28
C SER A 65 -9.72 1.59 -1.28
N ALA A 66 -9.43 1.82 -2.55
CA ALA A 66 -9.93 1.00 -3.63
C ALA A 66 -9.02 -0.18 -3.96
N LEU A 67 -7.71 -0.04 -3.77
CA LEU A 67 -6.72 -0.98 -4.30
C LEU A 67 -5.73 -1.55 -3.28
N VAL A 68 -5.78 -1.08 -2.04
CA VAL A 68 -4.89 -1.56 -0.97
C VAL A 68 -5.72 -2.12 0.18
N PHE A 69 -6.76 -1.41 0.62
CA PHE A 69 -7.60 -1.80 1.75
C PHE A 69 -8.34 -3.14 1.56
N PRO A 70 -8.79 -3.50 0.35
CA PRO A 70 -9.41 -4.81 0.10
C PRO A 70 -8.49 -5.99 0.37
N PHE A 71 -7.17 -5.76 0.40
CA PHE A 71 -6.15 -6.80 0.42
C PHE A 71 -5.33 -6.86 1.71
N VAL A 72 -5.71 -6.06 2.70
CA VAL A 72 -5.09 -6.08 4.03
C VAL A 72 -5.19 -7.48 4.65
N ASP A 73 -6.25 -8.24 4.36
CA ASP A 73 -6.44 -9.63 4.82
C ASP A 73 -5.41 -10.63 4.26
N ARG A 74 -4.59 -10.21 3.27
CA ARG A 74 -3.54 -11.01 2.63
C ARG A 74 -2.15 -10.77 3.17
N ALA A 75 -1.98 -9.97 4.22
CA ALA A 75 -0.64 -9.72 4.69
C ALA A 75 0.00 -10.97 5.31
N THR A 76 1.22 -11.24 4.85
CA THR A 76 2.08 -12.29 5.37
C THR A 76 2.77 -11.83 6.63
N ARG A 77 2.94 -12.74 7.58
CA ARG A 77 3.72 -12.50 8.79
C ARG A 77 5.21 -12.59 8.47
N VAL A 78 5.96 -11.52 8.75
CA VAL A 78 7.41 -11.45 8.63
C VAL A 78 8.01 -11.19 10.01
N VAL A 79 8.88 -12.11 10.45
CA VAL A 79 9.56 -11.99 11.75
C VAL A 79 10.71 -11.01 11.63
N GLN A 80 10.75 -10.02 12.52
CA GLN A 80 11.82 -9.02 12.58
C GLN A 80 12.42 -9.00 13.99
N GLY A 81 13.44 -9.84 14.21
CA GLY A 81 14.05 -10.00 15.53
C GLY A 81 13.03 -10.53 16.54
N ALA A 82 12.72 -9.72 17.57
CA ALA A 82 11.72 -10.05 18.58
C ALA A 82 10.30 -9.52 18.26
N ASP A 83 10.16 -8.71 17.20
CA ASP A 83 8.89 -8.15 16.76
C ASP A 83 8.36 -8.91 15.54
N THR A 84 7.05 -8.78 15.30
CA THR A 84 6.37 -9.39 14.15
C THR A 84 5.71 -8.30 13.35
N MET A 85 6.07 -8.21 12.07
CA MET A 85 5.39 -7.34 11.12
C MET A 85 4.46 -8.17 10.23
N ARG A 86 3.39 -7.53 9.79
CA ARG A 86 2.59 -8.02 8.67
C ARG A 86 2.90 -7.18 7.45
N VAL A 87 2.99 -7.84 6.29
CA VAL A 87 3.38 -7.20 5.03
C VAL A 87 2.52 -7.75 3.89
N VAL A 88 2.00 -6.85 3.05
CA VAL A 88 1.38 -7.19 1.77
C VAL A 88 1.96 -6.33 0.66
N GLY A 89 2.30 -6.96 -0.46
CA GLY A 89 2.71 -6.29 -1.68
C GLY A 89 1.54 -6.05 -2.62
N ILE A 90 1.51 -4.92 -3.31
CA ILE A 90 0.55 -4.64 -4.38
C ILE A 90 1.30 -4.11 -5.59
N GLU A 91 1.14 -4.75 -6.75
CA GLU A 91 1.63 -4.24 -8.03
C GLU A 91 0.45 -3.75 -8.88
N PHE A 92 0.56 -2.53 -9.37
CA PHE A 92 -0.40 -1.94 -10.29
C PHE A 92 0.15 -1.98 -11.71
N ASP A 93 -0.65 -2.53 -12.61
CA ASP A 93 -0.41 -2.57 -14.04
C ASP A 93 -1.56 -1.86 -14.75
N ILE A 94 -1.38 -0.56 -15.00
CA ILE A 94 -2.38 0.33 -15.59
C ILE A 94 -1.98 0.63 -17.02
N ASP A 95 -2.88 0.33 -17.96
CA ASP A 95 -2.78 0.72 -19.37
C ASP A 95 -4.20 0.93 -19.89
N ALA A 96 -4.71 2.15 -19.69
CA ALA A 96 -6.11 2.47 -19.91
C ALA A 96 -6.31 3.84 -20.53
N THR A 97 -7.44 4.05 -21.19
CA THR A 97 -7.86 5.37 -21.70
C THR A 97 -8.96 5.91 -20.81
N GLN A 98 -8.82 7.14 -20.29
CA GLN A 98 -9.85 7.82 -19.51
C GLN A 98 -10.08 9.23 -20.07
N GLY A 99 -11.33 9.54 -20.42
CA GLY A 99 -11.69 10.87 -20.94
C GLY A 99 -10.89 11.28 -22.19
N GLY A 100 -10.47 10.30 -23.01
CA GLY A 100 -9.63 10.51 -24.20
C GLY A 100 -8.12 10.57 -23.94
N ALA A 101 -7.68 10.58 -22.68
CA ALA A 101 -6.26 10.53 -22.31
C ALA A 101 -5.83 9.08 -22.05
N HIS A 102 -4.72 8.67 -22.65
CA HIS A 102 -4.09 7.37 -22.38
C HIS A 102 -3.21 7.48 -21.13
N VAL A 103 -3.42 6.56 -20.20
CA VAL A 103 -2.73 6.47 -18.91
C VAL A 103 -2.05 5.12 -18.83
N VAL A 104 -0.72 5.15 -18.81
CA VAL A 104 0.12 3.97 -18.57
C VAL A 104 0.87 4.19 -17.28
N SER A 105 0.77 3.26 -16.34
CA SER A 105 1.47 3.33 -15.06
C SER A 105 1.74 1.93 -14.53
N ASN A 106 3.00 1.69 -14.15
CA ASN A 106 3.40 0.53 -13.38
C ASN A 106 3.85 1.01 -12.01
N LEU A 107 3.31 0.44 -10.94
CA LEU A 107 3.59 0.87 -9.58
C LEU A 107 3.72 -0.35 -8.69
N THR A 108 4.56 -0.23 -7.66
CA THR A 108 4.64 -1.22 -6.59
C THR A 108 4.38 -0.50 -5.29
N ALA A 109 3.42 -1.01 -4.52
CA ALA A 109 3.14 -0.57 -3.17
C ALA A 109 3.43 -1.69 -2.17
N VAL A 110 3.90 -1.31 -0.99
CA VAL A 110 4.08 -2.20 0.15
C VAL A 110 3.33 -1.59 1.32
N LEU A 111 2.38 -2.34 1.87
CA LEU A 111 1.73 -2.02 3.13
C LEU A 111 2.27 -2.96 4.20
N ALA A 112 2.82 -2.40 5.27
CA ALA A 112 3.27 -3.16 6.42
C ALA A 112 2.75 -2.56 7.72
N TRP A 113 2.57 -3.37 8.77
CA TRP A 113 2.19 -2.88 10.09
C TRP A 113 2.65 -3.80 11.21
N LYS A 114 2.64 -3.27 12.44
CA LYS A 114 3.02 -4.00 13.65
C LYS A 114 2.36 -3.43 14.90
N GLY A 115 2.43 -4.20 15.98
CA GLY A 115 2.03 -3.79 17.33
C GLY A 115 0.53 -3.52 17.48
N TYR A 116 -0.31 -4.41 16.96
CA TYR A 116 -1.75 -4.38 17.25
C TYR A 116 -2.00 -4.55 18.75
N ASN A 117 -2.76 -3.62 19.35
CA ASN A 117 -3.18 -3.69 20.74
C ASN A 117 -4.67 -4.00 20.83
N ALA A 118 -5.02 -5.20 21.31
CA ALA A 118 -6.41 -5.64 21.41
C ALA A 118 -7.26 -4.84 22.43
N THR A 119 -6.63 -4.22 23.43
CA THR A 119 -7.33 -3.42 24.44
C THR A 119 -7.75 -2.06 23.89
N SER A 120 -6.84 -1.35 23.24
CA SER A 120 -7.14 -0.03 22.63
C SER A 120 -7.70 -0.13 21.21
N ARG A 121 -7.58 -1.30 20.56
CA ARG A 121 -7.90 -1.53 19.15
C ARG A 121 -7.13 -0.58 18.21
N THR A 122 -5.87 -0.31 18.56
CA THR A 122 -4.99 0.58 17.79
C THR A 122 -3.77 -0.18 17.26
N MET A 123 -3.11 0.41 16.27
CA MET A 123 -1.83 -0.06 15.73
C MET A 123 -0.68 0.80 16.23
N ASP A 124 0.39 0.15 16.71
CA ASP A 124 1.64 0.87 17.00
C ASP A 124 2.19 1.54 15.74
N SER A 125 2.32 0.84 14.62
CA SER A 125 2.84 1.46 13.40
C SER A 125 2.26 0.84 12.14
N VAL A 126 1.91 1.69 11.18
CA VAL A 126 1.56 1.35 9.80
C VAL A 126 2.53 2.06 8.86
N PHE A 127 3.09 1.31 7.92
CA PHE A 127 4.03 1.74 6.91
C PHE A 127 3.38 1.56 5.54
N PHE A 128 3.35 2.63 4.76
CA PHE A 128 2.87 2.55 3.38
C PHE A 128 3.95 3.11 2.46
N LEU A 129 4.45 2.29 1.54
CA LEU A 129 5.45 2.68 0.56
C LEU A 129 4.87 2.51 -0.83
N ILE A 130 5.22 3.41 -1.74
CA ILE A 130 4.84 3.33 -3.15
C ILE A 130 6.01 3.75 -4.02
N GLY A 131 6.33 2.95 -5.02
CA GLY A 131 7.45 3.12 -5.94
C GLY A 131 7.01 3.01 -7.40
N SER A 132 7.86 3.51 -8.29
CA SER A 132 7.62 3.57 -9.74
C SER A 132 8.12 2.30 -10.44
N GLY A 133 7.25 1.32 -10.64
CA GLY A 133 7.54 0.16 -11.47
C GLY A 133 7.03 -1.15 -10.88
N ARG A 134 7.47 -2.26 -11.49
CA ARG A 134 7.24 -3.64 -11.02
C ARG A 134 8.59 -4.33 -10.85
N ALA A 135 8.64 -5.35 -10.01
CA ALA A 135 9.87 -6.07 -9.77
C ALA A 135 10.50 -6.63 -11.07
N PRO A 136 11.85 -6.59 -11.22
CA PRO A 136 12.79 -5.95 -10.32
C PRO A 136 12.82 -4.42 -10.50
N VAL A 137 12.66 -3.67 -9.40
CA VAL A 137 12.80 -2.21 -9.39
C VAL A 137 13.50 -1.73 -8.11
N SER A 138 14.30 -0.68 -8.24
CA SER A 138 14.97 0.00 -7.13
C SER A 138 14.56 1.46 -7.14
N ASP A 139 13.61 1.81 -6.29
CA ASP A 139 13.11 3.17 -6.14
C ASP A 139 13.83 3.89 -5.01
N THR A 140 14.30 5.10 -5.26
CA THR A 140 14.79 5.99 -4.20
C THR A 140 13.60 6.69 -3.54
N LEU A 141 13.52 6.63 -2.21
CA LEU A 141 12.44 7.27 -1.46
C LEU A 141 12.75 8.75 -1.21
N TRP A 142 11.77 9.61 -1.48
CA TRP A 142 11.86 11.06 -1.31
C TRP A 142 10.50 11.64 -0.97
N GLU A 143 10.48 12.94 -0.64
CA GLU A 143 9.31 13.61 -0.05
C GLU A 143 8.10 13.71 -0.98
N ARG A 144 8.23 13.41 -2.28
CA ARG A 144 7.13 13.49 -3.25
C ARG A 144 7.23 12.35 -4.23
N PHE A 145 6.16 11.60 -4.42
CA PHE A 145 6.09 10.61 -5.49
C PHE A 145 5.67 11.25 -6.81
N THR A 146 6.30 10.87 -7.92
CA THR A 146 5.89 11.32 -9.25
C THR A 146 5.84 10.13 -10.21
N LEU A 147 4.80 10.09 -11.05
CA LEU A 147 4.59 9.00 -12.02
C LEU A 147 5.50 9.12 -13.25
N ASP A 148 6.05 10.30 -13.49
CA ASP A 148 6.92 10.63 -14.61
C ASP A 148 8.40 10.38 -14.33
N THR A 149 8.80 10.19 -13.06
CA THR A 149 10.19 9.92 -12.69
C THR A 149 10.35 8.46 -12.29
N ALA A 150 10.77 7.62 -13.25
CA ALA A 150 11.12 6.23 -12.98
C ALA A 150 12.28 6.11 -11.98
N GLY A 151 12.26 5.08 -11.14
CA GLY A 151 13.22 4.86 -10.06
C GLY A 151 12.96 5.73 -8.82
N THR A 152 11.75 6.26 -8.66
CA THR A 152 11.38 7.08 -7.52
C THR A 152 10.18 6.53 -6.74
N GLY A 153 10.19 6.74 -5.44
CA GLY A 153 9.13 6.29 -4.55
C GLY A 153 8.88 7.25 -3.39
N THR A 154 7.79 7.05 -2.67
CA THR A 154 7.55 7.72 -1.39
C THR A 154 7.09 6.73 -0.34
N GLY A 155 7.11 7.16 0.91
CA GLY A 155 6.84 6.33 2.06
C GLY A 155 6.26 7.14 3.21
N PHE A 156 5.32 6.51 3.92
CA PHE A 156 4.60 7.09 5.03
C PHE A 156 4.74 6.17 6.25
N VAL A 157 4.88 6.79 7.41
CA VAL A 157 4.79 6.11 8.71
C VAL A 157 3.66 6.72 9.49
N ILE A 158 2.77 5.88 10.01
CA ILE A 158 1.63 6.29 10.80
C ILE A 158 1.71 5.55 12.13
N HIS A 159 1.86 6.29 13.21
CA HIS A 159 1.79 5.76 14.57
C HIS A 159 0.46 6.16 15.18
N GLN A 160 -0.25 5.22 15.78
CA GLN A 160 -1.46 5.49 16.54
C GLN A 160 -1.26 5.09 18.00
N ALA A 161 -1.06 6.09 18.84
CA ALA A 161 -0.93 5.88 20.28
C ALA A 161 -2.22 5.29 20.88
N SER A 162 -2.10 4.71 22.07
CA SER A 162 -3.23 4.06 22.76
C SER A 162 -4.36 5.01 23.16
N ASP A 163 -4.08 6.31 23.21
CA ASP A 163 -5.06 7.39 23.41
C ASP A 163 -5.70 7.88 22.09
N SER A 164 -5.46 7.16 20.99
CA SER A 164 -5.87 7.50 19.62
C SER A 164 -5.15 8.72 19.01
N THR A 165 -4.10 9.23 19.64
CA THR A 165 -3.26 10.27 19.03
C THR A 165 -2.53 9.70 17.82
N VAL A 166 -2.71 10.33 16.66
CA VAL A 166 -2.08 9.91 15.40
C VAL A 166 -0.89 10.80 15.10
N THR A 167 0.26 10.16 14.95
CA THR A 167 1.50 10.81 14.55
C THR A 167 1.92 10.30 13.17
N LYS A 168 2.31 11.21 12.27
CA LYS A 168 2.55 10.89 10.87
C LYS A 168 3.94 11.35 10.46
N TRP A 169 4.68 10.52 9.75
CA TRP A 169 5.96 10.87 9.16
C TRP A 169 5.93 10.60 7.66
N LEU A 170 6.60 11.48 6.92
CA LEU A 170 6.80 11.37 5.48
C LEU A 170 8.28 11.13 5.20
N THR A 171 8.56 10.24 4.25
CA THR A 171 9.93 9.90 3.89
C THR A 171 10.72 11.12 3.39
N ARG A 172 12.00 11.15 3.72
CA ARG A 172 13.01 12.12 3.25
C ARG A 172 14.20 11.43 2.60
N GLY A 173 14.19 10.10 2.56
CA GLY A 173 15.29 9.30 2.06
C GLY A 173 15.04 7.81 2.26
N GLY A 174 15.90 7.01 1.65
CA GLY A 174 15.83 5.55 1.70
C GLY A 174 15.54 4.95 0.34
N HIS A 175 15.08 3.70 0.32
CA HIS A 175 14.76 2.96 -0.89
C HIS A 175 13.62 1.98 -0.67
N LEU A 176 12.90 1.68 -1.76
CA LEU A 176 12.07 0.49 -1.91
C LEU A 176 12.70 -0.33 -3.03
N HIS A 177 13.25 -1.49 -2.70
CA HIS A 177 13.85 -2.40 -3.67
C HIS A 177 13.04 -3.68 -3.75
N THR A 178 12.30 -3.86 -4.84
CA THR A 178 11.63 -5.13 -5.11
C THR A 178 12.48 -5.95 -6.06
N THR A 179 12.70 -7.21 -5.70
CA THR A 179 13.68 -8.09 -6.37
C THR A 179 13.01 -9.05 -7.32
N SER A 180 11.84 -9.58 -6.95
CA SER A 180 11.07 -10.48 -7.80
C SER A 180 9.58 -10.47 -7.43
N SER A 181 8.75 -10.74 -8.42
CA SER A 181 7.32 -10.96 -8.23
C SER A 181 6.85 -12.13 -9.10
N SER A 182 5.89 -12.90 -8.60
CA SER A 182 5.33 -14.07 -9.30
C SER A 182 3.85 -14.15 -9.03
N TYR A 183 3.03 -14.25 -10.08
CA TYR A 183 1.57 -14.25 -9.96
C TYR A 183 0.96 -15.41 -10.72
N GLY A 184 -0.08 -16.00 -10.12
CA GLY A 184 -0.90 -17.03 -10.73
C GLY A 184 -1.90 -16.46 -11.75
N SER A 185 -2.95 -17.24 -12.00
CA SER A 185 -4.04 -16.84 -12.89
C SER A 185 -4.79 -15.63 -12.36
N SER A 186 -5.19 -14.74 -13.28
CA SER A 186 -5.99 -13.56 -12.93
C SER A 186 -7.48 -13.89 -12.89
N GLN A 187 -8.20 -13.33 -11.92
CA GLN A 187 -9.66 -13.29 -11.85
C GLN A 187 -10.17 -11.91 -12.22
N GLY A 188 -11.33 -11.81 -12.88
CA GLY A 188 -11.93 -10.54 -13.29
C GLY A 188 -12.39 -10.56 -14.75
N ASN A 189 -12.39 -9.39 -15.39
CA ASN A 189 -12.82 -9.18 -16.77
C ASN A 189 -11.68 -8.58 -17.63
N SER A 190 -11.99 -8.21 -18.88
CA SER A 190 -11.03 -7.67 -19.84
C SER A 190 -10.47 -6.29 -19.46
N SER A 191 -11.22 -5.52 -18.68
CA SER A 191 -10.86 -4.17 -18.25
C SER A 191 -10.24 -4.13 -16.86
N PHE A 192 -10.58 -5.09 -16.01
CA PHE A 192 -10.07 -5.17 -14.66
C PHE A 192 -9.83 -6.63 -14.27
N SER A 193 -8.60 -6.96 -13.86
CA SER A 193 -8.30 -8.28 -13.30
C SER A 193 -7.29 -8.23 -12.15
N VAL A 194 -7.41 -9.19 -11.25
CA VAL A 194 -6.57 -9.35 -10.06
C VAL A 194 -5.89 -10.70 -10.13
N ALA A 195 -4.59 -10.76 -9.92
CA ALA A 195 -3.86 -12.01 -9.79
C ALA A 195 -3.17 -12.07 -8.42
N HIS A 196 -3.35 -13.19 -7.74
CA HIS A 196 -2.66 -13.48 -6.48
C HIS A 196 -1.27 -14.04 -6.74
N GLY A 197 -0.33 -13.73 -5.86
CA GLY A 197 1.06 -14.06 -6.06
C GLY A 197 1.95 -13.78 -4.86
N THR A 198 3.24 -13.64 -5.14
CA THR A 198 4.26 -13.28 -4.17
C THR A 198 5.10 -12.12 -4.67
N LEU A 199 5.59 -11.30 -3.73
CA LEU A 199 6.53 -10.21 -3.95
C LEU A 199 7.65 -10.34 -2.93
N SER A 200 8.88 -10.28 -3.41
CA SER A 200 10.10 -10.24 -2.61
C SER A 200 10.80 -8.91 -2.79
N GLY A 201 11.43 -8.44 -1.72
CA GLY A 201 12.15 -7.19 -1.72
C GLY A 201 12.54 -6.76 -0.32
N GLU A 202 13.05 -5.55 -0.26
CA GLU A 202 13.42 -4.86 0.96
C GLU A 202 13.07 -3.38 0.85
N TYR A 203 12.94 -2.73 1.98
CA TYR A 203 12.93 -1.28 2.05
C TYR A 203 13.78 -0.77 3.21
N MET A 204 14.28 0.44 3.05
CA MET A 204 14.79 1.28 4.13
C MET A 204 14.15 2.65 3.97
N LEU A 205 13.65 3.22 5.05
CA LEU A 205 12.90 4.47 5.02
C LEU A 205 13.39 5.35 6.16
N THR A 206 13.71 6.60 5.81
CA THR A 206 14.07 7.65 6.77
C THR A 206 13.03 8.74 6.66
N ALA A 207 12.20 8.92 7.68
CA ALA A 207 11.05 9.81 7.67
C ALA A 207 11.16 10.93 8.70
N LYS A 208 10.51 12.07 8.42
CA LYS A 208 10.34 13.18 9.37
C LYS A 208 8.88 13.39 9.70
N LEU A 209 8.64 13.84 10.93
CA LEU A 209 7.30 14.18 11.42
C LEU A 209 6.65 15.21 10.48
N VAL A 210 5.34 15.14 10.31
CA VAL A 210 4.59 16.09 9.49
C VAL A 210 3.63 16.91 10.38
N PRO A 211 3.71 18.27 10.36
CA PRO A 211 4.67 19.10 9.63
C PRO A 211 6.14 18.91 10.07
N ASP A 212 7.09 19.20 9.17
CA ASP A 212 8.53 18.92 9.36
C ASP A 212 9.04 19.34 10.73
N SER A 213 9.58 18.35 11.46
CA SER A 213 10.28 18.56 12.72
C SER A 213 11.70 17.99 12.69
N SER A 214 12.45 18.17 13.78
CA SER A 214 13.74 17.51 13.98
C SER A 214 13.61 16.02 14.32
N THR A 215 12.41 15.52 14.58
CA THR A 215 12.15 14.10 14.89
C THR A 215 12.23 13.26 13.62
N MET A 216 13.22 12.37 13.60
CA MET A 216 13.47 11.43 12.50
C MET A 216 13.15 10.00 12.96
N VAL A 217 12.51 9.23 12.08
CA VAL A 217 12.29 7.79 12.27
C VAL A 217 12.97 7.06 11.12
N THR A 218 13.74 6.03 11.44
CA THR A 218 14.33 5.12 10.46
C THR A 218 13.78 3.73 10.67
N THR A 219 13.35 3.09 9.59
CA THR A 219 12.91 1.69 9.61
C THR A 219 13.44 0.98 8.37
N ALA A 220 13.63 -0.32 8.47
CA ALA A 220 13.98 -1.17 7.36
C ALA A 220 13.29 -2.51 7.51
N LEU A 221 13.01 -3.18 6.39
CA LEU A 221 12.46 -4.52 6.36
C LEU A 221 12.95 -5.25 5.13
N ASP A 222 13.47 -6.46 5.32
CA ASP A 222 13.65 -7.45 4.27
C ASP A 222 12.49 -8.44 4.35
N PHE A 223 11.74 -8.56 3.26
CA PHE A 223 10.61 -9.47 3.11
C PHE A 223 10.86 -10.51 2.00
N GLY A 224 12.14 -10.78 1.71
CA GLY A 224 12.68 -11.54 0.59
C GLY A 224 12.25 -13.00 0.41
N SER A 225 11.53 -13.60 1.35
CA SER A 225 10.98 -14.97 1.21
C SER A 225 9.69 -15.06 0.39
N GLY A 226 9.23 -13.95 -0.19
CA GLY A 226 8.02 -13.90 -1.01
C GLY A 226 6.79 -13.70 -0.15
N THR A 227 6.55 -12.45 0.25
CA THR A 227 5.28 -12.08 0.90
C THR A 227 4.13 -12.20 -0.09
N GLN A 228 2.95 -12.54 0.42
CA GLN A 228 1.72 -12.49 -0.36
C GLN A 228 1.59 -11.11 -1.01
N ALA A 229 1.33 -11.15 -2.31
CA ALA A 229 1.20 -9.97 -3.12
C ALA A 229 0.12 -10.12 -4.16
N ILE A 230 -0.32 -8.99 -4.66
CA ILE A 230 -1.46 -8.91 -5.54
C ILE A 230 -1.11 -8.01 -6.70
N LYS A 231 -1.40 -8.49 -7.90
CA LYS A 231 -1.26 -7.71 -9.11
C LYS A 231 -2.63 -7.29 -9.57
N GLU A 232 -2.83 -5.99 -9.64
CA GLU A 232 -4.01 -5.41 -10.24
C GLU A 232 -3.70 -4.95 -11.65
N LYS A 233 -4.57 -5.34 -12.57
CA LYS A 233 -4.45 -5.00 -13.98
C LYS A 233 -5.66 -4.19 -14.40
N ILE A 234 -5.41 -2.99 -14.92
CA ILE A 234 -6.44 -2.11 -15.47
C ILE A 234 -6.16 -1.89 -16.95
N ARG A 235 -7.16 -2.17 -17.79
CA ARG A 235 -7.07 -2.13 -19.25
C ARG A 235 -8.28 -1.49 -19.93
N GLY A 236 -8.05 -1.01 -21.15
CA GLY A 236 -9.10 -0.57 -22.06
C GLY A 236 -9.61 0.84 -21.75
N THR A 237 -10.80 1.17 -22.24
CA THR A 237 -11.40 2.48 -21.98
C THR A 237 -12.19 2.44 -20.68
N ILE A 238 -11.78 3.28 -19.72
CA ILE A 238 -12.50 3.49 -18.47
C ILE A 238 -13.39 4.72 -18.68
N PRO A 239 -14.73 4.56 -18.60
CA PRO A 239 -15.66 5.67 -18.84
C PRO A 239 -15.45 6.87 -17.90
#